data_AF-A0A495Z936-F1
#
_entry.id   AF-A0A495Z936-F1
#
_cell.length_a   1.000
_cell.length_b   1.000
_cell.length_c   1.000
_cell.angle_alpha   90.00
_cell.angle_beta   90.00
_cell.angle_gamma   90.00
#
_symmetry.space_group_name_H-M   'P 1'
#
loop_
_entity.id
_entity.type
_entity.pdbx_description
1 polymer ?
#
loop_
_entity_poly.entity_id
_entity_poly.type
_entity_poly.pdbx_seq_one_letter_code
_entity_poly.pdbx_strand_id
1 'polypeptide(L)'
;MRILRVILLIIAFALLIVSVRQFMRGYKDWQQAQIDEKGYQAEIQELQTERDRRKQRVELLKNDTLTKERLVRKRFGYVKPGEVKYKIVQPKQSE
;
A
#
# COMPACT_ATOMS: atom_id res chain seq x y z
N MET A 1 -16.42 9.48 -64.62
CA MET A 1 -17.51 9.44 -63.61
C MET A 1 -17.46 8.18 -62.72
N ARG A 2 -17.44 6.95 -63.25
CA ARG A 2 -17.43 5.72 -62.42
C ARG A 2 -16.15 5.51 -61.61
N ILE A 3 -14.98 5.75 -62.20
CA ILE A 3 -13.67 5.58 -61.55
C ILE A 3 -13.46 6.59 -60.41
N LEU A 4 -13.87 7.85 -60.62
CA LEU A 4 -13.83 8.89 -59.57
C LEU A 4 -14.71 8.54 -58.36
N ARG A 5 -15.89 7.93 -58.58
CA ARG A 5 -16.74 7.45 -57.48
C ARG A 5 -16.08 6.32 -56.68
N VAL A 6 -15.39 5.40 -57.36
CA VAL A 6 -14.65 4.32 -56.69
C VAL A 6 -13.49 4.88 -55.87
N ILE A 7 -12.74 5.83 -56.41
CA ILE A 7 -11.64 6.50 -55.69
C ILE A 7 -12.18 7.22 -54.44
N LEU A 8 -13.29 7.96 -54.57
CA LEU A 8 -13.92 8.62 -53.42
C LEU A 8 -14.41 7.63 -52.36
N LEU A 9 -14.96 6.48 -52.77
CA LEU A 9 -15.36 5.42 -51.84
C LEU A 9 -14.17 4.82 -51.10
N ILE A 10 -13.03 4.60 -51.78
CA ILE A 10 -11.80 4.09 -51.15
C ILE A 10 -11.27 5.10 -50.12
N ILE A 11 -11.26 6.39 -50.46
CA ILE A 11 -10.82 7.45 -49.54
C ILE A 11 -11.76 7.54 -48.33
N ALA A 12 -13.07 7.52 -48.55
CA ALA A 12 -14.06 7.51 -47.47
C ALA A 12 -13.89 6.29 -46.56
N PHE A 13 -13.62 5.12 -47.15
CA PHE A 13 -13.39 3.88 -46.40
C PHE A 13 -12.09 3.93 -45.58
N ALA A 14 -11.01 4.48 -46.16
CA ALA A 14 -9.75 4.70 -45.45
C ALA A 14 -9.91 5.65 -44.25
N LEU A 15 -10.65 6.75 -44.43
CA LEU A 15 -10.96 7.68 -43.34
C LEU A 15 -11.80 7.03 -42.23
N LEU A 16 -12.74 6.17 -42.60
CA LEU A 16 -13.58 5.42 -41.66
C LEU A 16 -12.73 4.45 -40.83
N ILE A 17 -11.79 3.74 -41.45
CA ILE A 17 -10.89 2.82 -40.72
C ILE A 17 -10.04 3.59 -39.71
N VAL A 18 -9.49 4.75 -40.08
CA VAL A 18 -8.67 5.58 -39.19
C VAL A 18 -9.50 6.09 -38.01
N SER A 19 -10.72 6.56 -38.25
CA SER A 19 -11.59 7.09 -37.20
C SER A 19 -12.01 6.01 -36.20
N VAL A 20 -12.38 4.82 -36.67
CA VAL A 20 -12.73 3.67 -35.82
C VAL A 20 -11.54 3.24 -34.98
N ARG A 21 -10.34 3.21 -35.57
CA ARG A 21 -9.12 2.84 -34.84
C ARG A 21 -8.77 3.85 -33.75
N GLN A 22 -8.97 5.14 -34.02
CA GLN A 22 -8.76 6.21 -33.03
C GLN A 22 -9.77 6.11 -31.87
N PHE A 23 -11.04 5.86 -32.20
CA PHE A 23 -12.10 5.71 -31.22
C PHE A 23 -11.88 4.50 -30.30
N MET A 24 -11.50 3.34 -30.86
CA MET A 24 -11.21 2.14 -30.06
C MET A 24 -10.02 2.32 -29.11
N ARG A 25 -8.97 3.04 -29.53
CA ARG A 25 -7.81 3.33 -28.66
C ARG A 25 -8.22 4.20 -27.48
N GLY A 26 -8.92 5.32 -27.74
CA GLY A 26 -9.37 6.21 -26.67
C GLY A 26 -10.30 5.53 -25.66
N TYR A 27 -11.20 4.66 -26.12
CA TYR A 27 -12.10 3.92 -25.22
C TYR A 27 -11.34 2.92 -24.33
N LYS A 28 -10.36 2.20 -24.90
CA LYS A 28 -9.53 1.25 -24.14
C LYS A 28 -8.65 1.95 -23.12
N ASP A 29 -8.04 3.08 -23.50
CA ASP A 29 -7.17 3.86 -22.61
C ASP A 29 -7.99 4.46 -21.45
N TRP A 30 -9.22 4.91 -21.70
CA TRP A 30 -10.12 5.39 -20.66
C TRP A 30 -10.54 4.29 -19.68
N GLN A 31 -10.88 3.10 -20.19
CA GLN A 31 -11.20 1.95 -19.32
C GLN A 31 -9.99 1.55 -18.46
N GLN A 32 -8.80 1.50 -19.06
CA GLN A 32 -7.58 1.16 -18.33
C GLN A 32 -7.28 2.21 -17.26
N ALA A 33 -7.37 3.49 -17.59
CA ALA A 33 -7.15 4.58 -16.63
C ALA A 33 -8.13 4.51 -15.45
N GLN A 34 -9.39 4.12 -15.67
CA GLN A 34 -10.37 3.94 -14.59
C GLN A 34 -10.06 2.75 -13.67
N ILE A 35 -9.51 1.66 -14.22
CA ILE A 35 -9.08 0.52 -13.42
C ILE A 35 -7.85 0.91 -12.59
N ASP A 36 -6.87 1.56 -13.23
CA ASP A 36 -5.63 1.98 -12.59
C ASP A 36 -5.91 3.01 -11.49
N GLU A 37 -6.80 3.97 -11.73
CA GLU A 37 -7.23 4.97 -10.72
C GLU A 37 -7.79 4.30 -9.46
N LYS A 38 -8.65 3.29 -9.62
CA LYS A 38 -9.18 2.52 -8.48
C LYS A 38 -8.10 1.74 -7.76
N GLY A 39 -7.15 1.16 -8.49
CA GLY A 39 -6.00 0.47 -7.92
C GLY A 39 -5.14 1.39 -7.06
N TYR A 40 -4.76 2.55 -7.59
CA TYR A 40 -3.96 3.54 -6.86
C TYR A 40 -4.70 4.10 -5.65
N GLN A 41 -6.01 4.34 -5.74
CA GLN A 41 -6.79 4.79 -4.58
C GLN A 41 -6.81 3.76 -3.45
N ALA A 42 -6.96 2.47 -3.78
CA ALA A 42 -6.91 1.39 -2.80
C ALA A 42 -5.52 1.31 -2.14
N GLU A 43 -4.45 1.38 -2.92
CA GLU A 43 -3.08 1.36 -2.42
C GLU A 43 -2.78 2.56 -1.50
N ILE A 44 -3.25 3.76 -1.86
CA ILE A 44 -3.14 4.95 -1.01
C ILE A 44 -3.86 4.73 0.32
N GLN A 45 -5.08 4.18 0.31
CA GLN A 45 -5.83 3.92 1.54
C GLN A 45 -5.13 2.90 2.44
N GLU A 46 -4.58 1.83 1.86
CA GLU A 46 -3.82 0.83 2.60
C GLU A 46 -2.58 1.45 3.26
N LEU A 47 -1.78 2.20 2.50
CA LEU A 47 -0.58 2.88 2.99
C LEU A 47 -0.91 3.93 4.06
N GLN A 48 -2.00 4.67 3.90
CA GLN A 48 -2.45 5.62 4.91
C GLN A 48 -2.83 4.93 6.22
N THR A 49 -3.59 3.83 6.13
CA THR A 49 -3.99 3.02 7.28
C THR A 49 -2.77 2.47 8.01
N GLU A 50 -1.78 1.96 7.27
CA GLU A 50 -0.56 1.43 7.85
C GLU A 50 0.28 2.52 8.52
N ARG A 51 0.39 3.69 7.88
CA ARG A 51 1.07 4.87 8.44
C ARG A 51 0.41 5.32 9.75
N ASP A 52 -0.92 5.35 9.82
CA ASP A 52 -1.63 5.75 11.03
C ASP A 52 -1.47 4.73 12.15
N ARG A 53 -1.54 3.43 11.84
CA ARG A 53 -1.24 2.36 12.80
C ARG A 53 0.18 2.46 13.35
N ARG A 54 1.16 2.77 12.50
CA ARG A 54 2.56 2.95 12.90
C ARG A 54 2.73 4.21 13.75
N LYS A 55 2.10 5.33 13.39
CA LYS A 55 2.09 6.56 14.20
C LYS A 55 1.53 6.32 15.59
N GLN A 56 0.39 5.65 15.70
CA GLN A 56 -0.23 5.33 16.99
C GLN A 56 0.70 4.46 17.85
N ARG A 57 1.39 3.47 17.26
CA ARG A 57 2.40 2.68 17.98
C ARG A 57 3.57 3.54 18.48
N VAL A 58 4.05 4.47 17.65
CA VAL A 58 5.13 5.39 18.04
C VAL A 58 4.68 6.31 19.17
N GLU A 59 3.46 6.84 19.13
CA GLU A 59 2.92 7.68 20.20
C GLU A 59 2.78 6.92 21.51
N LEU A 60 2.25 5.69 21.48
CA LEU A 60 2.20 4.81 22.64
C LEU A 60 3.59 4.56 23.22
N LEU A 61 4.59 4.29 22.36
CA LEU A 61 5.97 4.10 22.78
C LEU A 61 6.63 5.38 23.32
N LYS A 62 6.27 6.55 22.79
CA LYS A 62 6.85 7.84 23.21
C LYS A 62 6.25 8.36 24.50
N ASN A 63 4.94 8.24 24.68
CA ASN A 63 4.21 8.91 25.76
C ASN A 63 3.94 8.00 26.97
N ASP A 64 3.97 6.68 26.81
CA ASP A 64 3.73 5.76 27.92
C ASP A 64 5.02 5.29 28.58
N THR A 65 5.40 5.99 29.65
CA THR A 65 6.59 5.71 30.46
C THR A 65 6.56 4.29 31.04
N LEU A 66 5.39 3.74 31.37
CA LEU A 66 5.24 2.37 31.87
C LEU A 66 5.54 1.32 30.80
N THR A 67 5.18 1.60 29.54
CA THR A 67 5.49 0.71 28.42
C THR A 67 7.00 0.68 28.13
N LYS A 68 7.68 1.84 28.19
CA LYS A 68 9.15 1.89 28.10
C LYS A 68 9.80 1.11 29.24
N GLU A 69 9.39 1.35 30.49
CA GLU A 69 9.96 0.68 31.65
C GLU A 69 9.77 -0.84 31.56
N ARG A 70 8.59 -1.30 31.15
CA ARG A 70 8.29 -2.72 30.95
C ARG A 70 9.16 -3.34 29.86
N LEU A 71 9.36 -2.66 28.74
CA LEU A 71 10.21 -3.10 27.64
C LEU A 71 11.67 -3.20 28.05
N VAL A 72 12.18 -2.19 28.75
CA VAL A 72 13.56 -2.14 29.21
C VAL A 72 13.82 -3.18 30.30
N ARG A 73 12.89 -3.38 31.24
CA ARG A 73 12.95 -4.45 32.25
C ARG A 73 12.88 -5.85 31.62
N LYS A 74 11.99 -6.10 30.64
CA LYS A 74 11.84 -7.43 30.00
C LYS A 74 12.97 -7.78 29.03
N ARG A 75 13.35 -6.87 28.12
CA ARG A 75 14.34 -7.17 27.08
C ARG A 75 15.78 -6.97 27.53
N PHE A 76 16.02 -5.95 28.34
CA PHE A 76 17.37 -5.53 28.70
C PHE A 76 17.69 -5.78 30.18
N GLY A 77 16.72 -6.22 30.99
CA GLY A 77 16.95 -6.63 32.37
C GLY A 77 17.33 -5.50 33.33
N TYR A 78 17.13 -4.24 32.95
CA TYR A 78 17.42 -3.09 33.81
C TYR A 78 16.59 -3.12 35.09
N VAL A 79 17.19 -2.62 36.16
CA VAL A 79 16.62 -2.50 37.50
C VAL A 79 16.89 -1.08 37.97
N LYS A 80 15.91 -0.40 38.59
CA LYS A 80 16.14 0.97 39.09
C LYS A 80 17.11 0.94 40.28
N PRO A 81 17.90 2.02 40.51
CA PRO A 81 18.74 2.12 41.69
C PRO A 81 17.89 1.96 42.96
N GLY A 82 18.20 0.95 43.80
CA GLY A 82 17.45 0.63 45.02
C GLY A 82 16.41 -0.51 44.89
N GLU A 83 16.15 -1.06 43.70
CA GLU A 83 15.30 -2.25 43.54
C GLU A 83 16.12 -3.56 43.66
N VAL A 84 15.55 -4.59 44.30
CA VAL A 84 16.18 -5.91 44.45
C VAL A 84 15.55 -6.90 43.45
N LYS A 85 16.38 -7.47 42.57
CA LYS A 85 15.94 -8.46 41.57
C LYS A 85 15.94 -9.87 42.15
N TYR A 86 14.76 -10.45 42.34
CA TYR A 86 14.63 -11.86 42.73
C TYR A 86 14.65 -12.75 41.50
N LYS A 87 15.55 -13.74 41.47
CA LYS A 87 15.54 -14.82 40.49
C LYS A 87 15.04 -16.07 41.19
N ILE A 88 13.84 -16.52 40.83
CA ILE A 88 13.31 -17.80 41.31
C ILE A 88 14.12 -18.89 40.58
N VAL A 89 15.04 -19.52 41.29
CA VAL A 89 15.72 -20.73 40.84
C VAL A 89 14.93 -21.92 41.35
N GLN A 90 14.51 -22.79 40.43
CA GLN A 90 13.96 -24.08 40.84
C GLN A 90 15.08 -24.88 41.51
N PRO A 91 14.85 -25.47 42.69
CA PRO A 91 15.87 -26.26 43.35
C PRO A 91 16.28 -27.38 42.40
N LYS A 92 17.59 -27.46 42.11
CA LYS A 92 18.15 -28.57 41.36
C LYS A 92 17.87 -29.81 42.20
N GLN A 93 16.91 -30.63 41.78
CA GLN A 93 16.70 -31.94 42.34
C GLN A 93 18.03 -32.67 42.23
N SER A 94 18.66 -32.86 43.38
CA SER A 94 19.81 -33.73 43.55
C SER A 94 19.26 -35.13 43.76
N GLU A 95 19.29 -35.93 42.70
CA GLU A 95 19.35 -37.40 42.72
C GLU A 95 19.82 -37.90 41.35
#